data_AF-A0A1W1WD17-F1
#
_entry.id   AF-A0A1W1WD17-F1
#
_cell.length_a   1.000
_cell.length_b   1.000
_cell.length_c   1.000
_cell.angle_alpha   90.00
_cell.angle_beta   90.00
_cell.angle_gamma   90.00
#
_symmetry.space_group_name_H-M   'P 1'
#
loop_
_entity.id
_entity.type
_entity.pdbx_description
1 polymer ?
#
loop_
_entity_poly.entity_id
_entity_poly.type
_entity_poly.pdbx_seq_one_letter_code
_entity_poly.pdbx_strand_id
1 'polypeptide(L)'
;MEKGDHTLFWEPPGHNHHPSPPSLAEGISGFIGGFVVVMLLRYGSHMTNFLWFIPPFAASAMVSFEYWRSPIAQPKNIIGGHVLSSLVGLVALRILGTAPVALGLAVGTSIFLMTVLRFSHAPASSDPIIVMLNHASWVFLLTPVLAGAVTVAAFALFYNRYIRHKPYPVYWWDVKKPEGRPSGRKRVVS
;
A
#
# COMPACT_ATOMS: atom_id res chain seq x y z
N MET A 1 -11.59 16.41 -28.65
CA MET A 1 -10.29 16.06 -28.03
C MET A 1 -10.32 16.57 -26.60
N GLU A 2 -10.76 15.72 -25.69
CA GLU A 2 -10.92 16.04 -24.27
C GLU A 2 -9.54 15.99 -23.60
N LYS A 3 -9.12 17.09 -22.96
CA LYS A 3 -7.89 17.15 -22.17
C LYS A 3 -8.03 16.13 -21.03
N GLY A 4 -7.22 15.08 -21.07
CA GLY A 4 -7.13 14.12 -19.97
C GLY A 4 -6.80 14.86 -18.68
N ASP A 5 -7.75 14.86 -17.75
CA ASP A 5 -7.62 15.54 -16.46
C ASP A 5 -6.64 14.73 -15.59
N HIS A 6 -5.40 15.23 -15.49
CA HIS A 6 -4.29 14.57 -14.78
C HIS A 6 -4.41 14.64 -13.25
N THR A 7 -5.62 14.54 -12.69
CA THR A 7 -5.86 14.70 -11.23
C THR A 7 -5.58 13.42 -10.43
N LEU A 8 -4.60 12.61 -10.85
CA LEU A 8 -4.10 11.45 -10.09
C LEU A 8 -3.11 11.86 -9.00
N PHE A 9 -2.63 13.11 -9.03
CA PHE A 9 -1.69 13.66 -8.07
C PHE A 9 -2.32 14.80 -7.27
N TRP A 10 -1.95 14.83 -6.00
CA TRP A 10 -2.18 15.91 -5.06
C TRP A 10 -1.92 17.28 -5.68
N GLU A 11 -2.95 18.14 -5.72
CA GLU A 11 -2.76 19.58 -5.94
C GLU A 11 -2.30 20.20 -4.62
N PRO A 12 -1.07 20.75 -4.53
CA PRO A 12 -0.65 21.40 -3.32
C PRO A 12 -1.54 22.63 -3.07
N PRO A 13 -2.05 22.82 -1.83
CA PRO A 13 -2.71 24.06 -1.46
C PRO A 13 -1.76 25.22 -1.75
N GLY A 14 -2.32 26.35 -2.20
CA GLY A 14 -1.56 27.53 -2.66
C GLY A 14 -0.35 27.86 -1.79
N HIS A 15 0.69 28.39 -2.45
CA HIS A 15 2.15 28.32 -2.23
C HIS A 15 2.77 28.39 -0.81
N ASN A 16 2.00 28.35 0.28
CA ASN A 16 2.48 28.54 1.66
C ASN A 16 1.93 27.51 2.68
N HIS A 17 1.24 26.45 2.26
CA HIS A 17 0.67 25.45 3.17
C HIS A 17 1.48 24.15 3.15
N HIS A 18 2.59 24.13 3.88
CA HIS A 18 3.21 22.85 4.26
C HIS A 18 2.25 22.12 5.21
N PRO A 19 1.97 20.82 5.01
CA PRO A 19 1.24 20.05 6.01
C PRO A 19 1.98 20.17 7.35
N SER A 20 1.25 20.44 8.43
CA SER A 20 1.83 20.46 9.77
C SER A 20 2.53 19.12 10.02
N PRO A 21 3.71 19.11 10.67
CA PRO A 21 4.41 17.88 10.98
C PRO A 21 3.50 16.95 11.80
N PRO A 22 3.64 15.63 11.65
CA PRO A 22 2.85 14.69 12.43
C PRO A 22 3.05 14.95 13.92
N SER A 23 1.96 14.92 14.68
CA SER A 23 2.01 15.07 16.14
C SER A 23 2.73 13.88 16.79
N LEU A 24 3.27 14.08 18.00
CA LEU A 24 3.86 12.98 18.78
C LEU A 24 2.88 11.81 18.97
N ALA A 25 1.59 12.11 19.14
CA ALA A 25 0.54 11.10 19.25
C ALA A 25 0.36 10.27 17.96
N GLU A 26 0.50 10.89 16.78
CA GLU A 26 0.50 10.17 15.50
C GLU A 26 1.75 9.30 15.38
N GLY A 27 2.93 9.78 15.79
CA GLY A 27 4.17 9.00 15.83
C GLY A 27 4.07 7.77 16.75
N ILE A 28 3.56 7.95 17.97
CA ILE A 28 3.33 6.85 18.92
C ILE A 28 2.32 5.84 18.34
N SER A 29 1.27 6.32 17.69
CA SER A 29 0.30 5.43 17.02
C SER A 29 0.94 4.62 15.89
N GLY A 30 1.79 5.26 15.08
CA GLY A 30 2.55 4.60 14.02
C GLY A 30 3.47 3.52 14.58
N PHE A 31 4.20 3.84 15.65
CA PHE A 31 5.05 2.90 16.38
C PHE A 31 4.26 1.69 16.88
N ILE A 32 3.16 1.90 17.62
CA ILE A 32 2.35 0.80 18.18
C ILE A 32 1.78 -0.07 17.05
N GLY A 33 1.19 0.55 16.03
CA GLY A 33 0.62 -0.19 14.89
C GLY A 33 1.68 -1.03 14.17
N GLY A 34 2.83 -0.42 13.85
CA GLY A 34 3.93 -1.09 13.18
C GLY A 34 4.55 -2.22 14.01
N PHE A 35 4.79 -1.96 15.30
CA PHE A 35 5.31 -2.96 16.24
C PHE A 35 4.39 -4.17 16.33
N VAL A 36 3.09 -3.95 16.60
CA VAL A 36 2.14 -5.05 16.80
C VAL A 36 1.95 -5.85 15.52
N VAL A 37 1.82 -5.22 14.36
CA VAL A 37 1.61 -5.97 13.12
C VAL A 37 2.83 -6.82 12.74
N VAL A 38 4.04 -6.28 12.91
CA VAL A 38 5.27 -7.03 12.63
C VAL A 38 5.45 -8.16 13.65
N MET A 39 5.13 -7.94 14.92
CA MET A 39 5.07 -8.99 15.94
C MET A 39 4.09 -10.10 15.55
N LEU A 40 2.87 -9.77 15.11
CA LEU A 40 1.86 -10.74 14.68
C LEU A 40 2.36 -11.59 13.50
N LEU A 41 2.96 -10.96 12.49
CA LEU A 41 3.55 -11.67 11.35
C LEU A 41 4.69 -12.60 11.78
N ARG A 42 5.59 -12.12 12.66
CA ARG A 42 6.75 -12.91 13.11
C ARG A 42 6.33 -14.07 14.00
N TYR A 43 5.34 -13.87 14.88
CA TYR A 43 4.80 -14.90 15.73
C TYR A 43 3.99 -15.93 14.93
N GLY A 44 3.17 -15.48 13.96
CA GLY A 44 2.50 -16.36 13.01
C GLY A 44 3.49 -17.24 12.24
N SER A 45 4.65 -16.68 11.88
CA SER A 45 5.72 -17.47 11.26
C SER A 45 6.26 -18.57 12.18
N HIS A 46 6.43 -18.25 13.47
CA HIS A 46 6.92 -19.21 14.47
C HIS A 46 5.88 -20.31 14.77
N MET A 47 4.59 -19.98 14.86
CA MET A 47 3.52 -20.93 15.19
C MET A 47 3.19 -21.90 14.06
N THR A 48 3.30 -21.46 12.81
CA THR A 48 2.90 -22.28 11.65
C THR A 48 4.07 -22.95 10.95
N ASN A 49 5.31 -22.61 11.32
CA ASN A 49 6.55 -22.97 10.60
C ASN A 49 6.59 -22.50 9.13
N PHE A 50 5.67 -21.63 8.71
CA PHE A 50 5.69 -20.97 7.41
C PHE A 50 6.22 -19.55 7.53
N LEU A 51 6.88 -19.01 6.51
CA LEU A 51 7.25 -17.59 6.50
C LEU A 51 5.99 -16.74 6.29
N TRP A 52 5.72 -15.77 7.16
CA TRP A 52 4.62 -14.80 7.01
C TRP A 52 5.11 -13.36 6.83
N PHE A 53 6.40 -13.11 7.05
CA PHE A 53 6.99 -11.78 6.97
C PHE A 53 7.95 -11.65 5.78
N ILE A 54 7.82 -10.55 5.04
CA ILE A 54 8.82 -10.06 4.08
C ILE A 54 9.08 -8.58 4.35
N PRO A 55 10.29 -8.05 4.06
CA PRO A 55 10.63 -6.65 4.31
C PRO A 55 9.61 -5.61 3.79
N PRO A 56 8.98 -5.81 2.60
CA PRO A 56 7.95 -4.90 2.11
C PRO A 56 6.79 -4.66 3.09
N PHE A 57 6.42 -5.63 3.92
CA PHE A 57 5.36 -5.45 4.92
C PHE A 57 5.69 -4.44 6.01
N ALA A 58 6.96 -4.21 6.32
CA ALA A 58 7.35 -3.14 7.24
C ALA A 58 7.04 -1.75 6.64
N ALA A 59 7.29 -1.55 5.34
CA ALA A 59 6.91 -0.33 4.64
C ALA A 59 5.37 -0.21 4.50
N SER A 60 4.67 -1.32 4.27
CA SER A 60 3.20 -1.36 4.28
C SER A 60 2.62 -0.97 5.63
N ALA A 61 3.25 -1.40 6.73
CA ALA A 61 2.87 -1.01 8.08
C ALA A 61 2.99 0.51 8.28
N MET A 62 4.15 1.11 7.96
CA MET A 62 4.37 2.55 8.05
C MET A 62 3.27 3.32 7.30
N VAL A 63 3.04 2.97 6.02
CA VAL A 63 2.03 3.65 5.19
C VAL A 63 0.61 3.46 5.74
N SER A 64 0.29 2.28 6.29
CA SER A 64 -1.04 1.96 6.83
C SER A 64 -1.37 2.72 8.11
N PHE A 65 -0.37 3.05 8.93
CA PHE A 65 -0.58 3.71 10.23
C PHE A 65 -0.29 5.20 10.21
N GLU A 66 0.75 5.65 9.50
CA GLU A 66 1.08 7.07 9.39
C GLU A 66 0.24 7.75 8.30
N TYR A 67 0.06 7.08 7.16
CA TYR A 67 -0.59 7.63 5.98
C TYR A 67 -1.90 6.90 5.66
N TRP A 68 -2.66 6.52 6.69
CA TRP A 68 -3.90 5.73 6.57
C TRP A 68 -4.96 6.28 5.59
N ARG A 69 -4.99 7.61 5.36
CA ARG A 69 -5.88 8.25 4.36
C ARG A 69 -5.42 8.06 2.93
N SER A 70 -4.16 7.70 2.74
CA SER A 70 -3.55 7.61 1.42
C SER A 70 -4.26 6.55 0.58
N PRO A 71 -4.50 6.82 -0.71
CA PRO A 71 -4.97 5.83 -1.66
C PRO A 71 -4.15 4.53 -1.63
N ILE A 72 -2.83 4.64 -1.52
CA ILE A 72 -1.94 3.47 -1.52
C ILE A 72 -2.00 2.68 -0.21
N ALA A 73 -2.56 3.25 0.87
CA ALA A 73 -2.69 2.59 2.17
C ALA A 73 -3.96 1.73 2.29
N GLN A 74 -4.86 1.74 1.30
CA GLN A 74 -6.16 1.06 1.42
C GLN A 74 -6.00 -0.47 1.35
N PRO A 75 -6.85 -1.25 2.05
CA PRO A 75 -6.71 -2.70 2.19
C PRO A 75 -6.60 -3.45 0.85
N LYS A 76 -7.40 -3.04 -0.15
CA LYS A 76 -7.36 -3.64 -1.49
C LYS A 76 -6.00 -3.48 -2.17
N ASN A 77 -5.32 -2.36 -1.93
CA ASN A 77 -4.04 -2.04 -2.56
C ASN A 77 -2.92 -2.77 -1.84
N ILE A 78 -3.00 -2.90 -0.50
CA ILE A 78 -2.06 -3.74 0.27
C ILE A 78 -2.12 -5.19 -0.26
N ILE A 79 -3.31 -5.81 -0.26
CA ILE A 79 -3.47 -7.21 -0.65
C ILE A 79 -3.20 -7.39 -2.14
N GLY A 80 -3.91 -6.65 -2.99
CA GLY A 80 -3.80 -6.78 -4.44
C GLY A 80 -2.42 -6.41 -4.96
N GLY A 81 -1.80 -5.37 -4.41
CA GLY A 81 -0.46 -4.93 -4.79
C GLY A 81 0.60 -5.99 -4.50
N HIS A 82 0.64 -6.52 -3.27
CA HIS A 82 1.61 -7.57 -2.91
C HIS A 82 1.41 -8.85 -3.72
N VAL A 83 0.16 -9.31 -3.86
CA VAL A 83 -0.15 -10.54 -4.63
C VAL A 83 0.22 -10.37 -6.10
N LEU A 84 -0.20 -9.27 -6.74
CA LEU A 84 0.11 -9.00 -8.15
C LEU A 84 1.60 -8.85 -8.38
N SER A 85 2.28 -8.08 -7.51
CA SER A 85 3.71 -7.83 -7.64
C SER A 85 4.54 -9.10 -7.47
N SER A 86 4.22 -9.90 -6.46
CA SER A 86 4.86 -11.20 -6.24
C SER A 86 4.58 -12.18 -7.39
N LEU A 87 3.37 -12.17 -7.96
CA LEU A 87 3.03 -12.98 -9.13
C LEU A 87 3.88 -12.60 -10.35
N VAL A 88 4.07 -11.30 -10.61
CA VAL A 88 4.98 -10.81 -11.66
C VAL A 88 6.40 -11.30 -11.42
N GLY A 89 6.90 -11.22 -10.18
CA GLY A 89 8.21 -11.75 -9.81
C GLY A 89 8.35 -13.25 -10.06
N LEU A 90 7.33 -14.04 -9.73
CA LEU A 90 7.35 -15.50 -9.93
C LEU A 90 7.38 -15.84 -11.43
N VAL A 91 6.56 -15.16 -12.23
CA VAL A 91 6.55 -15.35 -13.69
C VAL A 91 7.89 -14.93 -14.30
N ALA A 92 8.41 -13.76 -13.93
CA ALA A 92 9.69 -13.26 -14.42
C ALA A 92 10.86 -14.18 -14.04
N LEU A 93 10.89 -14.70 -12.80
CA LEU A 93 11.91 -15.67 -12.37
C LEU A 93 11.95 -16.90 -13.28
N ARG A 94 10.79 -17.42 -13.69
CA ARG A 94 10.69 -18.63 -14.51
C ARG A 94 11.08 -18.41 -15.97
N ILE A 95 10.80 -17.23 -16.50
CA ILE A 95 11.01 -16.92 -17.93
C ILE A 95 12.38 -16.26 -18.18
N LEU A 96 12.81 -15.38 -17.26
CA LEU A 96 13.95 -14.48 -17.46
C LEU A 96 15.12 -14.75 -16.50
N GLY A 97 14.92 -15.56 -15.45
CA GLY A 97 15.94 -15.81 -14.43
C GLY A 97 16.20 -14.58 -13.54
N THR A 98 17.43 -14.44 -13.04
CA THR A 98 17.82 -13.41 -12.04
C THR A 98 18.83 -12.38 -12.55
N ALA A 99 19.01 -12.28 -13.87
CA ALA A 99 19.89 -11.27 -14.46
C ALA A 99 19.46 -9.84 -14.07
N PRO A 100 20.38 -8.86 -13.97
CA PRO A 100 20.04 -7.49 -13.56
C PRO A 100 18.92 -6.85 -14.40
N VAL A 101 18.94 -7.07 -15.72
CA VAL A 101 17.87 -6.61 -16.63
C VAL A 101 16.53 -7.28 -16.31
N ALA A 102 16.53 -8.58 -16.00
CA ALA A 102 15.31 -9.30 -15.64
C ALA A 102 14.68 -8.75 -14.34
N LEU A 103 15.50 -8.44 -13.33
CA LEU A 103 15.03 -7.81 -12.08
C LEU A 103 14.39 -6.45 -12.35
N GLY A 104 15.05 -5.61 -13.17
CA GLY A 104 14.51 -4.31 -13.57
C GLY A 104 13.20 -4.42 -14.32
N LEU A 105 13.12 -5.35 -15.29
CA LEU A 105 11.89 -5.62 -16.05
C LEU A 105 10.75 -6.11 -15.16
N ALA A 106 11.02 -6.98 -14.19
CA ALA A 106 10.01 -7.49 -13.27
C ALA A 106 9.44 -6.38 -12.38
N VAL A 107 10.30 -5.54 -11.81
CA VAL A 107 9.87 -4.39 -10.99
C VAL A 107 9.08 -3.39 -11.83
N GLY A 108 9.59 -3.01 -13.00
CA GLY A 108 8.90 -2.08 -13.90
C GLY A 108 7.53 -2.61 -14.34
N THR A 109 7.44 -3.90 -14.68
CA THR A 109 6.19 -4.56 -15.05
C THR A 109 5.21 -4.58 -13.88
N SER A 110 5.68 -4.88 -12.67
CA SER A 110 4.85 -4.85 -11.46
C SER A 110 4.26 -3.46 -11.21
N ILE A 111 5.08 -2.41 -11.27
CA ILE A 111 4.63 -1.02 -11.11
C ILE A 111 3.59 -0.65 -12.16
N PHE A 112 3.85 -1.00 -13.43
CA PHE A 112 2.92 -0.75 -14.53
C PHE A 112 1.57 -1.45 -14.29
N LEU A 113 1.58 -2.75 -13.99
CA LEU A 113 0.36 -3.53 -13.79
C LEU A 113 -0.42 -3.08 -12.55
N MET A 114 0.25 -2.78 -11.43
CA MET A 114 -0.41 -2.22 -10.25
C MET A 114 -1.12 -0.89 -10.56
N THR A 115 -0.49 -0.05 -11.40
CA THR A 115 -1.06 1.23 -11.81
C THR A 115 -2.29 1.03 -12.70
N VAL A 116 -2.20 0.18 -13.73
CA VAL A 116 -3.30 -0.09 -14.67
C VAL A 116 -4.47 -0.79 -13.96
N LEU A 117 -4.19 -1.76 -13.10
CA LEU A 117 -5.20 -2.54 -12.37
C LEU A 117 -5.70 -1.84 -11.09
N ARG A 118 -5.22 -0.61 -10.80
CA ARG A 118 -5.62 0.19 -9.63
C ARG A 118 -5.37 -0.51 -8.28
N PHE A 119 -4.27 -1.24 -8.20
CA PHE A 119 -3.72 -1.87 -6.99
C PHE A 119 -2.43 -1.19 -6.51
N SER A 120 -2.24 0.08 -6.86
CA SER A 120 -1.03 0.85 -6.53
C SER A 120 -0.73 0.81 -5.02
N HIS A 121 0.34 0.10 -4.67
CA HIS A 121 0.87 0.01 -3.31
C HIS A 121 2.39 0.04 -3.38
N ALA A 122 2.98 1.22 -3.21
CA ALA A 122 4.41 1.43 -3.39
C ALA A 122 5.30 0.42 -2.64
N PRO A 123 5.00 0.00 -1.38
CA PRO A 123 5.79 -1.03 -0.71
C PRO A 123 5.92 -2.34 -1.51
N ALA A 124 4.84 -2.77 -2.17
CA ALA A 124 4.80 -4.01 -2.94
C ALA A 124 5.68 -3.98 -4.20
N SER A 125 6.10 -2.81 -4.70
CA SER A 125 6.92 -2.75 -5.92
C SER A 125 8.28 -3.44 -5.78
N SER A 126 8.73 -3.69 -4.55
CA SER A 126 9.97 -4.41 -4.26
C SER A 126 9.82 -5.93 -4.14
N ASP A 127 8.58 -6.46 -4.07
CA ASP A 127 8.30 -7.90 -4.01
C ASP A 127 8.94 -8.73 -5.14
N PRO A 128 9.01 -8.28 -6.42
CA PRO A 128 9.60 -9.07 -7.48
C PRO A 128 11.07 -9.36 -7.21
N ILE A 129 11.80 -8.40 -6.64
CA ILE A 129 13.21 -8.58 -6.24
C ILE A 129 13.32 -9.65 -5.16
N ILE A 130 12.44 -9.59 -4.13
CA ILE A 130 12.43 -10.59 -3.05
C ILE A 130 12.17 -11.98 -3.63
N VAL A 131 11.16 -12.12 -4.48
CA VAL A 131 10.81 -13.39 -5.12
C VAL A 131 11.96 -13.95 -5.96
N MET A 132 12.52 -13.12 -6.85
CA MET A 132 13.50 -13.56 -7.84
C MET A 132 14.83 -13.91 -7.17
N LEU A 133 15.35 -13.06 -6.30
CA LEU A 133 16.66 -13.28 -5.65
C LEU A 133 16.64 -14.45 -4.66
N ASN A 134 15.49 -14.77 -4.08
CA ASN A 134 15.35 -15.93 -3.20
C ASN A 134 14.92 -17.21 -3.95
N HIS A 135 14.86 -17.18 -5.28
CA HIS A 135 14.41 -18.31 -6.11
C HIS A 135 13.09 -18.93 -5.63
N ALA A 136 12.13 -18.07 -5.27
CA ALA A 136 10.93 -18.51 -4.57
C ALA A 136 10.05 -19.48 -5.39
N SER A 137 9.37 -20.38 -4.69
CA SER A 137 8.38 -21.29 -5.28
C SER A 137 7.00 -20.63 -5.36
N TRP A 138 6.06 -21.26 -6.07
CA TRP A 138 4.67 -20.76 -6.17
C TRP A 138 3.96 -20.67 -4.82
N VAL A 139 4.37 -21.47 -3.83
CA VAL A 139 3.84 -21.40 -2.45
C VAL A 139 4.13 -20.05 -1.81
N PHE A 140 5.17 -19.34 -2.25
CA PHE A 140 5.51 -17.99 -1.77
C PHE A 140 4.35 -17.01 -1.90
N LEU A 141 3.51 -17.19 -2.93
CA LEU A 141 2.32 -16.36 -3.17
C LEU A 141 1.27 -16.54 -2.07
N LEU A 142 1.13 -17.75 -1.51
CA LEU A 142 0.23 -18.02 -0.39
C LEU A 142 0.87 -17.59 0.94
N THR A 143 2.10 -18.03 1.17
CA THR A 143 2.90 -17.72 2.35
C THR A 143 4.34 -17.44 1.90
N PRO A 144 4.88 -16.22 2.09
CA PRO A 144 4.39 -15.17 2.99
C PRO A 144 3.36 -14.20 2.42
N VAL A 145 3.19 -14.12 1.10
CA VAL A 145 2.61 -12.94 0.46
C VAL A 145 1.14 -12.70 0.84
N LEU A 146 0.24 -13.65 0.52
CA LEU A 146 -1.18 -13.48 0.80
C LEU A 146 -1.46 -13.45 2.31
N ALA A 147 -0.91 -14.40 3.07
CA ALA A 147 -1.11 -14.48 4.52
C ALA A 147 -0.64 -13.21 5.24
N GLY A 148 0.55 -12.71 4.88
CA GLY A 148 1.11 -11.51 5.47
C GLY A 148 0.35 -10.24 5.07
N ALA A 149 0.02 -10.08 3.77
CA ALA A 149 -0.73 -8.93 3.30
C ALA A 149 -2.14 -8.85 3.91
N VAL A 150 -2.82 -10.00 4.05
CA VAL A 150 -4.13 -10.08 4.74
C VAL A 150 -3.97 -9.73 6.21
N THR A 151 -2.93 -10.21 6.89
CA THR A 151 -2.67 -9.88 8.30
C THR A 151 -2.44 -8.38 8.47
N VAL A 152 -1.62 -7.77 7.61
CA VAL A 152 -1.38 -6.32 7.63
C VAL A 152 -2.67 -5.54 7.40
N ALA A 153 -3.41 -5.88 6.34
CA ALA A 153 -4.66 -5.21 6.01
C ALA A 153 -5.74 -5.36 7.11
N ALA A 154 -5.90 -6.57 7.66
CA ALA A 154 -6.86 -6.85 8.72
C ALA A 154 -6.51 -6.11 10.01
N PHE A 155 -5.23 -6.09 10.40
CA PHE A 155 -4.81 -5.35 11.58
C PHE A 155 -4.88 -3.84 11.36
N ALA A 156 -4.55 -3.33 10.16
CA ALA A 156 -4.73 -1.92 9.81
C ALA A 156 -6.21 -1.50 9.87
N LEU A 157 -7.11 -2.35 9.39
CA LEU A 157 -8.56 -2.18 9.53
C LEU A 157 -8.97 -2.08 10.99
N PHE A 158 -8.58 -3.06 11.80
CA PHE A 158 -8.92 -3.11 13.21
C PHE A 158 -8.37 -1.90 13.99
N TYR A 159 -7.07 -1.66 13.88
CA TYR A 159 -6.36 -0.66 14.65
C TYR A 159 -6.83 0.76 14.30
N ASN A 160 -6.90 1.11 13.00
CA ASN A 160 -7.35 2.43 12.61
C ASN A 160 -8.83 2.66 12.94
N ARG A 161 -9.71 1.67 12.74
CA ARG A 161 -11.15 1.84 12.98
C ARG A 161 -11.52 1.86 14.47
N TYR A 162 -11.04 0.89 15.24
CA TYR A 162 -11.53 0.64 16.60
C TYR A 162 -10.64 1.24 17.69
N ILE A 163 -9.33 1.30 17.48
CA ILE A 163 -8.40 1.85 18.48
C ILE A 163 -8.18 3.34 18.27
N ARG A 164 -8.06 3.77 17.01
CA ARG A 164 -7.79 5.18 16.66
C ARG A 164 -9.03 5.98 16.25
N HIS A 165 -10.18 5.32 16.14
CA HIS A 165 -11.44 5.92 15.69
C HIS A 165 -11.34 6.68 14.36
N LYS A 166 -10.46 6.23 13.46
CA LYS A 166 -10.26 6.79 12.13
C LYS A 166 -11.19 6.10 11.13
N PRO A 167 -11.78 6.84 10.15
CA PRO A 167 -12.61 6.26 9.10
C PRO A 167 -11.76 5.50 8.07
N TYR A 168 -11.23 4.34 8.47
CA TYR A 168 -10.46 3.44 7.63
C TYR A 168 -11.22 2.10 7.44
N PRO A 169 -11.35 1.57 6.21
CA PRO A 169 -10.80 2.14 4.99
C PRO A 169 -11.57 3.40 4.58
N VAL A 170 -10.88 4.30 3.88
CA VAL A 170 -11.52 5.48 3.29
C VAL A 170 -12.37 5.05 2.10
N TYR A 171 -11.93 4.04 1.35
CA TYR A 171 -12.68 3.41 0.28
C TYR A 171 -12.18 2.00 -0.04
N TRP A 172 -13.01 1.22 -0.72
CA TRP A 172 -12.67 -0.13 -1.18
C TRP A 172 -12.37 -0.19 -2.68
N TRP A 173 -13.19 0.43 -3.53
CA TRP A 173 -13.06 0.30 -4.99
C TRP A 173 -12.86 1.65 -5.69
N ASP A 174 -13.55 2.70 -5.22
CA ASP A 174 -13.51 4.05 -5.81
C ASP A 174 -13.21 5.15 -4.78
N VAL A 175 -12.38 6.12 -5.16
CA VAL A 175 -12.44 7.46 -4.59
C VAL A 175 -13.66 8.13 -5.24
N LYS A 176 -14.80 8.22 -4.55
CA LYS A 176 -15.87 9.12 -5.02
C LYS A 176 -15.25 10.50 -5.19
N LYS A 177 -15.35 11.06 -6.41
CA LYS A 177 -14.95 12.44 -6.69
C LYS A 177 -15.61 13.31 -5.61
N PRO A 178 -14.88 14.17 -4.87
CA PRO A 178 -15.55 15.10 -3.98
C PRO A 178 -16.55 15.87 -4.84
N GLU A 179 -17.83 15.74 -4.54
CA GLU A 179 -18.87 16.52 -5.19
C GLU A 179 -18.45 17.98 -5.06
N GLY A 180 -18.28 18.64 -6.22
CA GLY A 180 -17.74 19.98 -6.28
C GLY A 180 -18.47 20.86 -5.28
N ARG A 181 -17.72 21.54 -4.40
CA ARG A 181 -18.29 22.58 -3.54
C ARG A 181 -19.15 23.48 -4.44
N PRO A 182 -20.43 23.72 -4.12
CA PRO A 182 -21.20 24.70 -4.85
C PRO A 182 -20.44 26.03 -4.75
N SER A 183 -20.05 26.57 -5.91
CA SER A 183 -19.54 27.93 -6.04
C SER A 183 -20.67 28.89 -5.64
N GLY A 184 -20.77 29.13 -4.33
CA GLY A 184 -21.85 29.89 -3.71
C GLY A 184 -21.36 31.20 -3.13
N ARG A 185 -20.60 32.01 -3.89
CA ARG A 185 -20.36 33.42 -3.53
C ARG A 185 -21.59 34.24 -3.97
N LYS A 186 -22.56 34.38 -3.08
CA LYS A 186 -23.56 35.47 -3.03
C LYS A 186 -23.48 35.96 -1.57
N ARG A 187 -23.40 37.22 -1.17
CA ARG A 187 -23.62 38.59 -1.68
C ARG A 187 -22.68 39.49 -0.82
N VAL A 188 -22.39 40.75 -1.15
CA VAL A 188 -23.12 41.98 -0.75
C VAL A 188 -22.72 43.06 -1.77
N VAL A 189 -23.57 43.33 -2.78
CA VAL A 189 -24.41 44.54 -2.94
C VAL A 189 -23.75 45.84 -2.43
N SER A 190 -23.59 46.77 -3.37
CA SER A 190 -23.14 48.17 -3.24
C SER A 190 -23.67 48.92 -2.02
#